data_AF-A0A938YYR6-F1
#
_entry.id   AF-A0A938YYR6-F1
#
_cell.length_a   1.000
_cell.length_b   1.000
_cell.length_c   1.000
_cell.angle_alpha   90.00
_cell.angle_beta   90.00
_cell.angle_gamma   90.00
#
_symmetry.space_group_name_H-M   'P 1'
#
loop_
_entity.id
_entity.type
_entity.pdbx_description
1 polymer ?
#
loop_
_entity_poly.entity_id
_entity_poly.type
_entity_poly.pdbx_seq_one_letter_code
_entity_poly.pdbx_strand_id
1 'polypeptide(L)'
;MSYRLVIAEKPSVGAAYAKVLGATNRQDGYWEGNGYLVSWCIGHLVELAPPNIYDARYVKWSIADLPILPQKWQYLVSASTKKQFGILQKLMHRADVDSIVNSCDAG
;
A
#
# COMPACT_ATOMS: atom_id res chain seq x y z
N MET A 1 -23.05 -9.89 3.08
CA MET A 1 -22.26 -9.83 4.33
C MET A 1 -21.21 -8.76 4.15
N SER A 2 -20.87 -8.02 5.21
CA SER A 2 -19.84 -6.97 5.13
C SER A 2 -18.49 -7.49 5.62
N TYR A 3 -17.42 -7.00 5.02
CA TYR A 3 -16.03 -7.36 5.32
C TYR A 3 -15.27 -6.19 5.94
N ARG A 4 -14.35 -6.56 6.84
CA ARG A 4 -13.35 -5.65 7.41
C ARG A 4 -11.99 -5.97 6.80
N LEU A 5 -11.36 -4.98 6.17
CA LEU A 5 -10.04 -5.14 5.55
C LEU A 5 -8.94 -4.79 6.56
N VAL A 6 -8.13 -5.76 6.95
CA VAL A 6 -6.95 -5.59 7.80
C VAL A 6 -5.71 -5.55 6.93
N ILE A 7 -4.89 -4.51 7.07
CA ILE A 7 -3.67 -4.31 6.28
C ILE A 7 -2.46 -4.31 7.21
N ALA A 8 -1.62 -5.33 7.08
CA ALA A 8 -0.34 -5.44 7.78
C ALA A 8 0.82 -4.81 6.99
N GLU A 9 1.97 -4.60 7.62
CA GLU A 9 3.16 -4.07 6.93
C GLU A 9 3.90 -5.10 6.05
N LYS A 10 3.79 -6.40 6.36
CA LYS A 10 4.48 -7.49 5.65
C LYS A 10 3.69 -8.82 5.65
N PRO A 11 3.98 -9.74 4.70
CA PRO A 11 3.21 -10.97 4.54
C PRO A 11 3.15 -11.88 5.77
N SER A 12 4.25 -11.98 6.52
CA SER A 12 4.33 -12.84 7.71
C SER A 12 3.40 -12.37 8.83
N VAL A 13 3.25 -11.06 9.00
CA VAL A 13 2.35 -10.46 9.99
C VAL A 13 0.89 -10.63 9.54
N GLY A 14 0.60 -10.40 8.26
CA GLY A 14 -0.74 -10.66 7.69
C GLY A 14 -1.18 -12.13 7.87
N ALA A 15 -0.27 -13.08 7.66
CA ALA A 15 -0.54 -14.50 7.91
C ALA A 15 -0.89 -14.81 9.38
N ALA A 16 -0.21 -14.15 10.33
CA ALA A 16 -0.50 -14.30 11.76
C ALA A 16 -1.89 -13.77 12.12
N TYR A 17 -2.27 -12.58 11.61
CA TYR A 17 -3.60 -12.02 11.81
C TYR A 17 -4.69 -12.90 11.21
N ALA A 18 -4.51 -13.34 9.97
CA ALA A 18 -5.50 -14.14 9.27
C ALA A 18 -5.79 -15.47 9.99
N LYS A 19 -4.76 -16.09 10.59
CA LYS A 19 -4.91 -17.29 11.43
C LYS A 19 -5.82 -17.05 12.63
N VAL A 20 -5.62 -15.95 13.36
CA VAL A 20 -6.40 -15.64 14.58
C VAL A 20 -7.81 -15.15 14.23
N LEU A 21 -7.95 -14.40 13.14
CA LEU A 21 -9.23 -13.85 12.69
C LEU A 21 -10.12 -14.86 11.95
N GLY A 22 -9.59 -16.04 11.60
CA GLY A 22 -10.34 -17.06 10.87
C GLY A 22 -10.49 -16.78 9.36
N ALA A 23 -9.61 -15.94 8.79
CA ALA A 23 -9.52 -15.70 7.35
C ALA A 23 -8.66 -16.78 6.68
N THR A 24 -9.22 -17.98 6.50
CA THR A 24 -8.46 -19.18 6.07
C THR A 24 -8.45 -19.40 4.56
N ASN A 25 -9.30 -18.71 3.79
CA ASN A 25 -9.34 -18.83 2.34
C ASN A 25 -8.24 -17.98 1.68
N ARG A 26 -7.18 -18.63 1.19
CA ARG A 26 -6.04 -17.94 0.58
C ARG A 26 -6.35 -17.47 -0.84
N GLN A 27 -5.97 -16.24 -1.13
CA GLN A 27 -6.06 -15.62 -2.45
C GLN A 27 -4.70 -15.03 -2.86
N ASP A 28 -4.59 -14.50 -4.08
CA ASP A 28 -3.38 -13.82 -4.53
C ASP A 28 -3.23 -12.47 -3.79
N GLY A 29 -2.32 -12.43 -2.82
CA GLY A 29 -1.95 -11.24 -2.04
C GLY A 29 -2.85 -10.88 -0.86
N TYR A 30 -3.82 -11.72 -0.48
CA TYR A 30 -4.65 -11.56 0.71
C TYR A 30 -5.35 -12.87 1.10
N TRP A 31 -5.87 -12.98 2.32
CA TRP A 31 -6.71 -14.09 2.76
C TRP A 31 -8.11 -13.58 3.13
N GLU A 32 -9.13 -14.43 3.01
CA GLU A 32 -10.53 -14.10 3.23
C GLU A 32 -11.18 -15.11 4.18
N GLY A 33 -12.11 -14.67 5.02
CA GLY A 33 -12.94 -15.54 5.84
C GLY A 33 -13.37 -14.89 7.16
N ASN A 34 -14.43 -15.44 7.77
CA ASN A 34 -14.99 -14.97 9.04
C ASN A 34 -15.32 -13.46 9.07
N GLY A 35 -15.71 -12.89 7.93
CA GLY A 35 -15.98 -11.45 7.79
C GLY A 35 -14.74 -10.56 7.72
N TYR A 36 -13.55 -11.13 7.49
CA TYR A 36 -12.30 -10.41 7.32
C TYR A 36 -11.66 -10.65 5.95
N LEU A 37 -11.04 -9.60 5.44
CA LEU A 37 -10.02 -9.64 4.40
C LEU A 37 -8.71 -9.25 5.07
N VAL A 38 -7.68 -10.09 4.99
CA VAL A 38 -6.37 -9.81 5.59
C VAL A 38 -5.34 -9.76 4.50
N SER A 39 -4.75 -8.58 4.31
CA SER A 39 -3.70 -8.33 3.32
C SER A 39 -2.53 -7.60 3.97
N TRP A 40 -1.55 -7.22 3.16
CA TRP A 40 -0.30 -6.65 3.64
C TRP A 40 0.35 -5.75 2.60
N CYS A 41 1.22 -4.88 3.08
CA CYS A 41 2.21 -4.18 2.28
C CYS A 41 3.46 -5.07 2.05
N ILE A 42 4.39 -4.58 1.24
CA ILE A 42 5.73 -5.16 1.06
C ILE A 42 6.71 -4.00 1.25
N GLY A 43 6.88 -3.57 2.51
CA GLY A 43 7.50 -2.27 2.80
C GLY A 43 6.68 -1.12 2.21
N HIS A 44 7.35 -0.09 1.70
CA HIS A 44 6.67 1.03 1.03
C HIS A 44 6.10 0.61 -0.34
N LEU A 45 4.80 0.83 -0.54
CA LEU A 45 4.12 0.58 -1.81
C LEU A 45 4.22 1.77 -2.78
N VAL A 46 4.49 2.94 -2.24
CA VAL A 46 4.66 4.19 -2.96
C VAL A 46 5.95 4.87 -2.51
N GLU A 47 6.54 5.62 -3.42
CA GLU A 47 7.75 6.40 -3.21
C GLU A 47 7.50 7.85 -3.59
N LEU A 48 8.32 8.77 -3.06
CA LEU A 48 8.29 10.15 -3.50
C LEU A 48 8.64 10.23 -4.98
N ALA A 49 7.88 11.03 -5.73
CA ALA A 49 8.21 11.28 -7.12
C ALA A 49 9.61 11.92 -7.21
N PRO A 50 10.44 11.51 -8.16
CA PRO A 50 11.75 12.11 -8.35
C PRO A 50 11.62 13.55 -8.92
N PRO A 51 12.65 14.40 -8.77
CA PRO A 51 12.63 15.80 -9.19
C PRO A 51 12.08 16.04 -10.60
N ASN A 52 12.45 15.19 -11.56
CA ASN A 52 12.04 15.31 -12.96
C ASN A 52 10.52 15.20 -13.20
N ILE A 53 9.74 14.67 -12.25
CA ILE A 53 8.27 14.63 -12.32
C ILE A 53 7.67 16.00 -12.00
N TYR A 54 8.35 16.82 -11.18
CA TYR A 54 7.88 18.16 -10.85
C TYR A 54 8.22 19.15 -11.97
N ASP A 55 9.39 18.99 -12.60
CA ASP A 55 9.81 19.78 -13.74
C ASP A 55 10.86 19.03 -14.57
N ALA A 56 10.69 18.96 -15.89
CA ALA A 56 11.61 18.29 -16.80
C ALA A 56 13.04 18.89 -16.74
N ARG A 57 13.20 20.15 -16.34
CA ARG A 57 14.52 20.77 -16.17
C ARG A 57 15.38 20.05 -15.11
N TYR A 58 14.75 19.43 -14.11
CA TYR A 58 15.44 18.72 -13.03
C TYR A 58 15.96 17.33 -13.43
N VAL A 59 15.80 16.91 -14.70
CA VAL A 59 16.48 15.72 -15.23
C VAL A 59 18.00 15.89 -15.16
N LYS A 60 18.49 17.12 -15.41
CA LYS A 60 19.92 17.46 -15.29
C LYS A 60 20.14 18.22 -13.99
N TRP A 61 21.09 17.74 -13.19
CA TRP A 61 21.42 18.36 -11.91
C TRP A 61 22.19 19.67 -12.10
N SER A 62 21.79 20.70 -11.35
CA SER A 62 22.40 22.02 -11.32
C SER A 62 22.30 22.63 -9.93
N ILE A 63 23.36 23.28 -9.46
CA ILE A 63 23.36 23.98 -8.16
C ILE A 63 22.34 25.14 -8.18
N ALA A 64 22.13 25.78 -9.33
CA ALA A 64 21.20 26.91 -9.46
C ALA A 64 19.73 26.53 -9.23
N ASP A 65 19.40 25.25 -9.34
CA ASP A 65 18.04 24.73 -9.14
C ASP A 65 17.78 24.27 -7.70
N LEU A 66 18.80 24.33 -6.83
CA LEU A 66 18.69 23.86 -5.45
C LEU A 66 18.36 25.01 -4.47
N PRO A 67 17.58 24.75 -3.40
CA PRO A 67 16.91 23.48 -3.12
C PRO A 67 15.65 23.27 -3.96
N ILE A 68 15.41 22.03 -4.40
CA ILE A 68 14.14 21.66 -5.06
C ILE A 68 13.11 21.38 -3.97
N LEU A 69 12.14 22.29 -3.82
CA LEU A 69 11.07 22.20 -2.83
C LEU A 69 9.71 22.21 -3.53
N PRO A 70 9.09 21.04 -3.77
CA PRO A 70 7.78 20.96 -4.39
C PRO A 70 6.71 21.69 -3.58
N GLN A 71 5.87 22.49 -4.24
CA GLN A 71 4.68 23.07 -3.60
C GLN A 71 3.65 22.00 -3.21
N LYS A 72 3.59 20.92 -3.99
CA LYS A 72 2.75 19.74 -3.74
C LYS A 72 3.61 18.51 -3.93
N TRP A 73 3.69 17.69 -2.89
CA TRP A 73 4.38 16.40 -2.95
C TRP A 73 3.61 15.44 -3.84
N GLN A 74 4.34 14.75 -4.71
CA GLN A 74 3.80 13.72 -5.59
C GLN A 74 4.37 12.37 -5.17
N TYR A 75 3.59 11.32 -5.35
CA TYR A 75 3.96 9.95 -5.05
C TYR A 75 3.78 9.09 -6.29
N LEU A 76 4.68 8.13 -6.47
CA LEU A 76 4.58 7.12 -7.52
C LEU A 76 4.42 5.75 -6.87
N VAL A 77 3.67 4.87 -7.52
CA VAL A 77 3.63 3.46 -7.10
C VAL A 77 4.94 2.79 -7.52
N SER A 78 5.67 2.24 -6.55
CA SER A 78 6.96 1.61 -6.82
C SER A 78 6.78 0.41 -7.75
N ALA A 79 7.65 0.28 -8.75
CA ALA A 79 7.51 -0.75 -9.79
C ALA A 79 7.50 -2.18 -9.22
N SER A 80 8.31 -2.43 -8.18
CA SER A 80 8.45 -3.72 -7.50
C SER A 80 7.21 -4.13 -6.70
N THR A 81 6.42 -3.16 -6.23
CA THR A 81 5.27 -3.40 -5.35
C THR A 81 3.92 -3.09 -6.02
N LYS A 82 3.94 -2.66 -7.29
CA LYS A 82 2.77 -2.30 -8.10
C LYS A 82 1.66 -3.36 -8.10
N LYS A 83 2.02 -4.65 -8.14
CA LYS A 83 1.05 -5.75 -8.06
C LYS A 83 0.28 -5.71 -6.73
N GLN A 84 1.00 -5.64 -5.61
CA GLN A 84 0.39 -5.63 -4.27
C GLN A 84 -0.42 -4.35 -4.03
N PHE A 85 0.07 -3.19 -4.50
CA PHE A 85 -0.69 -1.94 -4.48
C PHE A 85 -2.04 -2.11 -5.20
N GLY A 86 -2.04 -2.69 -6.41
CA GLY A 86 -3.27 -2.92 -7.17
C GLY A 86 -4.24 -3.89 -6.48
N ILE A 87 -3.73 -4.89 -5.75
CA ILE A 87 -4.56 -5.79 -4.95
C ILE A 87 -5.23 -5.01 -3.82
N LEU A 88 -4.46 -4.27 -3.02
CA LEU A 88 -5.00 -3.47 -1.92
C LEU A 88 -6.02 -2.44 -2.43
N GLN A 89 -5.72 -1.74 -3.52
CA GLN A 89 -6.65 -0.80 -4.15
C GLN A 89 -7.98 -1.48 -4.49
N LYS A 90 -7.94 -2.65 -5.14
CA LYS A 90 -9.15 -3.42 -5.46
C LYS A 90 -9.92 -3.82 -4.20
N LEU A 91 -9.24 -4.29 -3.16
CA LEU A 91 -9.89 -4.68 -1.90
C LEU A 91 -10.54 -3.48 -1.19
N MET A 92 -9.86 -2.33 -1.14
CA MET A 92 -10.38 -1.08 -0.57
C MET A 92 -11.62 -0.56 -1.31
N HIS A 93 -11.75 -0.86 -2.61
CA HIS A 93 -12.93 -0.51 -3.42
C HIS A 93 -13.98 -1.64 -3.51
N ARG A 94 -13.75 -2.77 -2.80
CA ARG A 94 -14.77 -3.76 -2.37
C ARG A 94 -16.11 -3.08 -2.03
N ALA A 95 -17.19 -3.28 -2.80
CA ALA A 95 -18.51 -2.78 -2.41
C ALA A 95 -19.03 -3.39 -1.10
N ASP A 96 -18.50 -4.56 -0.74
CA ASP A 96 -18.78 -5.30 0.49
C ASP A 96 -17.72 -5.08 1.58
N VAL A 97 -16.86 -4.07 1.46
CA VAL A 97 -15.89 -3.66 2.51
C VAL A 97 -16.38 -2.37 3.17
N ASP A 98 -16.73 -2.41 4.45
CA ASP A 98 -17.24 -1.24 5.19
C ASP A 98 -16.18 -0.46 5.96
N SER A 99 -15.04 -1.10 6.25
CA SER A 99 -14.01 -0.53 7.10
C SER A 99 -12.63 -1.11 6.82
N ILE A 100 -11.63 -0.29 7.07
CA ILE A 100 -10.22 -0.61 6.87
C ILE A 100 -9.51 -0.42 8.21
N VAL A 101 -8.72 -1.41 8.60
CA VAL A 101 -7.88 -1.41 9.80
C VAL A 101 -6.43 -1.34 9.39
N ASN A 102 -5.75 -0.26 9.79
CA ASN A 102 -4.30 -0.18 9.70
C ASN A 102 -3.69 -1.02 10.82
N SER A 103 -2.91 -2.04 10.46
CA SER A 103 -2.19 -2.92 11.38
C SER A 103 -0.71 -3.04 10.99
N CYS A 104 -0.15 -1.94 10.50
CA CYS A 104 1.29 -1.77 10.35
C CYS A 104 1.97 -1.55 11.72
N ASP A 105 3.30 -1.56 11.72
CA ASP A 105 4.11 -1.36 12.92
C ASP A 105 3.78 -0.05 13.64
N ALA A 106 3.80 -0.08 14.97
CA ALA A 106 3.52 1.06 15.86
C ALA A 106 4.73 2.00 16.04
N GLY A 107 5.46 2.24 14.95
CA GLY A 107 6.68 3.05 14.90
C GLY A 107 6.45 4.54 14.70
#